data_AF-A0A061JBE5-F1
#
_entry.id   AF-A0A061JBE5-F1
#
_cell.length_a   1.000
_cell.length_b   1.000
_cell.length_c   1.000
_cell.angle_alpha   90.00
_cell.angle_beta   90.00
_cell.angle_gamma   90.00
#
_symmetry.space_group_name_H-M   'P 1'
#
loop_
_entity.id
_entity.type
_entity.pdbx_description
1 polymer ?
#
loop_
_entity_poly.entity_id
_entity_poly.type
_entity_poly.pdbx_seq_one_letter_code
_entity_poly.pdbx_strand_id
1 'polypeptide(L)'
;MTNNDSRSGAPSEEAIVLRYQQLRQECLSLVSRISELENELHEHKLVVEALRPLNGDRRCHRLIGGALVERTVAEVLPELDGNVNGIQEAVEQLNKILAEKQAAMEDYARKHGVTVAQQHGQNPGGDQSGDTAKKPEGVAQRGVLV
;
A
#
# COMPACT_ATOMS: atom_id res chain seq x y z
N MET A 1 45.63 -13.15 36.89
CA MET A 1 45.02 -13.22 35.54
C MET A 1 43.78 -14.12 35.62
N THR A 2 42.59 -13.58 35.45
CA THR A 2 41.36 -14.39 35.25
C THR A 2 40.81 -14.08 33.87
N ASN A 3 41.16 -14.95 32.91
CA ASN A 3 40.51 -15.02 31.61
C ASN A 3 39.08 -15.49 31.83
N ASN A 4 38.09 -14.74 31.33
CA ASN A 4 36.75 -15.27 31.11
C ASN A 4 36.48 -15.23 29.60
N ASP A 5 36.38 -16.44 29.06
CA ASP A 5 36.25 -16.77 27.65
C ASP A 5 34.87 -16.36 27.11
N SER A 6 34.90 -15.57 26.05
CA SER A 6 34.00 -15.61 24.88
C SER A 6 32.68 -16.40 25.01
N ARG A 7 31.57 -15.72 25.36
CA ARG A 7 30.21 -16.18 25.04
C ARG A 7 29.17 -15.06 25.12
N SER A 8 28.87 -14.43 23.97
CA SER A 8 27.50 -14.05 23.53
C SER A 8 27.55 -13.03 22.38
N GLY A 9 27.81 -13.50 21.16
CA GLY A 9 27.51 -12.75 19.94
C GLY A 9 26.02 -12.79 19.56
N ALA A 10 25.13 -12.92 20.55
CA ALA A 10 23.69 -12.97 20.34
C ALA A 10 23.11 -11.56 20.51
N PRO A 11 22.33 -11.05 19.55
CA PRO A 11 21.65 -9.77 19.71
C PRO A 11 20.74 -9.80 20.95
N SER A 12 20.63 -8.66 21.64
CA SER A 12 19.70 -8.53 22.78
C SER A 12 18.27 -8.76 22.33
N GLU A 13 17.41 -9.19 23.24
CA GLU A 13 15.97 -9.38 22.96
C GLU A 13 15.31 -8.11 22.41
N GLU A 14 15.69 -6.95 22.94
CA GLU A 14 15.26 -5.63 22.44
C GLU A 14 15.72 -5.39 20.99
N ALA A 15 16.96 -5.73 20.64
CA ALA A 15 17.48 -5.60 19.30
C ALA A 15 16.77 -6.52 18.31
N ILE A 16 16.38 -7.72 18.76
CA ILE A 16 15.61 -8.68 17.97
C ILE A 16 14.21 -8.12 17.66
N VAL A 17 13.50 -7.64 18.68
CA VAL A 17 12.15 -7.07 18.50
C VAL A 17 12.21 -5.84 17.60
N LEU A 18 13.18 -4.95 17.80
CA LEU A 18 13.36 -3.76 16.97
C LEU A 18 13.61 -4.14 15.50
N ARG A 19 14.46 -5.13 15.25
CA ARG A 19 14.75 -5.59 13.88
C ARG A 19 13.51 -6.19 13.21
N TYR A 20 12.71 -6.96 13.94
CA TYR A 20 11.46 -7.50 13.43
C TYR A 20 10.46 -6.38 13.08
N GLN A 21 10.33 -5.36 13.94
CA GLN A 21 9.48 -4.19 13.67
C GLN A 21 9.94 -3.41 12.44
N GLN A 22 11.24 -3.25 12.23
CA GLN A 22 11.80 -2.64 11.01
C GLN A 22 11.41 -3.43 9.76
N LEU A 23 11.59 -4.75 9.75
CA LEU A 23 11.21 -5.62 8.62
C LEU A 23 9.71 -5.51 8.31
N ARG A 24 8.87 -5.46 9.34
CA ARG A 24 7.42 -5.25 9.19
C ARG A 24 7.11 -3.89 8.58
N GLN A 25 7.77 -2.82 9.04
CA GLN A 25 7.56 -1.48 8.50
C GLN A 25 8.00 -1.36 7.03
N GLU A 26 9.10 -2.03 6.65
CA GLU A 26 9.53 -2.14 5.26
C GLU A 26 8.46 -2.83 4.40
N CYS A 27 7.89 -3.95 4.87
CA CYS A 27 6.80 -4.64 4.15
C CYS A 27 5.56 -3.75 4.00
N LEU A 28 5.16 -3.02 5.05
CA LEU A 28 4.01 -2.10 4.98
C LEU A 28 4.24 -0.96 3.99
N SER A 29 5.46 -0.42 3.94
CA SER A 29 5.84 0.60 2.95
C SER A 29 5.72 0.09 1.51
N LEU A 30 6.21 -1.14 1.26
CA LEU A 30 6.08 -1.80 -0.05
C LEU A 30 4.63 -2.02 -0.44
N VAL A 31 3.78 -2.48 0.49
CA VAL A 31 2.34 -2.66 0.24
C VAL A 31 1.66 -1.35 -0.13
N SER A 32 1.94 -0.26 0.60
CA SER A 32 1.41 1.07 0.24
C SER A 32 1.82 1.47 -1.17
N ARG A 33 3.10 1.28 -1.51
CA ARG A 33 3.62 1.67 -2.82
C ARG A 33 3.06 0.83 -3.96
N ILE A 34 2.85 -0.46 -3.73
CA ILE A 34 2.20 -1.35 -4.70
C ILE A 34 0.77 -0.87 -4.96
N SER A 35 -0.02 -0.64 -3.91
CA SER A 35 -1.41 -0.17 -4.05
C SER A 35 -1.51 1.17 -4.80
N GLU A 36 -0.59 2.11 -4.55
CA GLU A 36 -0.52 3.36 -5.29
C GLU A 36 -0.30 3.12 -6.80
N LEU A 37 0.69 2.30 -7.16
CA LEU A 37 1.00 2.01 -8.55
C LEU A 37 -0.08 1.17 -9.24
N GLU A 38 -0.76 0.28 -8.53
CA GLU A 38 -1.90 -0.48 -9.05
C GLU A 38 -3.08 0.45 -9.40
N ASN A 39 -3.33 1.47 -8.58
CA ASN A 39 -4.35 2.48 -8.88
C ASN A 39 -3.94 3.32 -10.10
N GLU A 40 -2.70 3.82 -10.16
CA GLU A 40 -2.19 4.56 -11.33
C GLU A 40 -2.30 3.70 -12.60
N LEU A 41 -1.90 2.43 -12.53
CA LEU A 41 -2.02 1.48 -13.63
C LEU A 41 -3.46 1.31 -14.11
N HIS A 42 -4.40 1.19 -13.17
CA HIS A 42 -5.82 1.07 -13.49
C HIS A 42 -6.35 2.32 -14.20
N GLU A 43 -6.05 3.51 -13.67
CA GLU A 43 -6.43 4.78 -14.28
C GLU A 43 -5.86 4.93 -15.70
N HIS A 44 -4.58 4.62 -15.89
CA HIS A 44 -3.94 4.67 -17.20
C HIS A 44 -4.58 3.69 -18.19
N LYS A 45 -4.91 2.46 -17.77
CA LYS A 45 -5.60 1.47 -18.61
C LYS A 45 -6.97 1.98 -19.07
N LEU A 46 -7.76 2.58 -18.16
CA LEU A 46 -9.05 3.16 -18.51
C LEU A 46 -8.92 4.26 -19.57
N VAL A 47 -7.90 5.11 -19.48
CA VAL A 47 -7.66 6.16 -20.48
C VAL A 47 -7.26 5.55 -21.83
N VAL A 48 -6.38 4.54 -21.84
CA VAL A 48 -6.01 3.83 -23.08
C VAL A 48 -7.23 3.20 -23.75
N GLU A 49 -8.06 2.50 -22.98
CA GLU A 49 -9.29 1.86 -23.47
C GLU A 49 -10.26 2.89 -24.08
N ALA A 50 -10.40 4.06 -23.45
CA ALA A 50 -11.25 5.14 -23.95
C ALA A 50 -10.70 5.81 -25.23
N LEU A 51 -9.37 5.90 -25.39
CA LEU A 51 -8.73 6.55 -26.53
C LEU A 51 -8.56 5.64 -27.75
N ARG A 52 -8.39 4.34 -27.53
CA ARG A 52 -8.14 3.33 -28.59
C ARG A 52 -9.19 3.31 -29.72
N PRO A 53 -10.50 3.51 -29.51
CA PRO A 53 -11.47 3.54 -30.61
C PRO A 53 -11.51 4.89 -31.36
N LEU A 54 -10.77 5.91 -30.92
CA LEU A 54 -10.79 7.22 -31.52
C LEU A 54 -9.86 7.31 -32.73
N ASN A 55 -10.15 8.22 -33.65
CA ASN A 55 -9.26 8.52 -34.77
C ASN A 55 -7.91 9.08 -34.27
N GLY A 56 -6.81 8.55 -34.79
CA GLY A 56 -5.44 8.97 -34.47
C GLY A 56 -5.18 10.46 -34.70
N ASP A 57 -5.80 11.08 -35.71
CA ASP A 57 -5.63 12.51 -36.03
C ASP A 57 -6.42 13.44 -35.08
N ARG A 58 -7.24 12.88 -34.18
CA ARG A 58 -7.99 13.67 -33.22
C ARG A 58 -7.04 14.37 -32.27
N ARG A 59 -7.24 15.66 -32.07
CA ARG A 59 -6.46 16.48 -31.13
C ARG A 59 -6.72 16.06 -29.67
N CYS A 60 -5.64 15.90 -28.93
CA CYS A 60 -5.55 15.66 -27.50
C CYS A 60 -4.83 16.83 -26.83
N HIS A 61 -5.17 17.13 -25.58
CA HIS A 61 -4.50 18.19 -24.82
C HIS A 61 -4.02 17.61 -23.49
N ARG A 62 -2.73 17.80 -23.17
CA ARG A 62 -2.14 17.39 -21.91
C ARG A 62 -1.86 18.62 -21.05
N LEU A 63 -2.30 18.60 -19.80
CA LEU A 63 -1.98 19.65 -18.83
C LEU A 63 -0.59 19.40 -18.24
N ILE A 64 0.33 20.35 -18.41
CA ILE A 64 1.69 20.31 -17.86
C ILE A 64 1.96 21.66 -17.18
N GLY A 65 2.16 21.65 -15.86
CA GLY A 65 2.51 22.87 -15.12
C GLY A 65 1.50 24.02 -15.28
N GLY A 66 0.22 23.71 -15.55
CA GLY A 66 -0.83 24.70 -15.78
C GLY A 66 -1.03 25.12 -17.26
N ALA A 67 -0.20 24.64 -18.19
CA ALA A 67 -0.37 24.87 -19.62
C ALA A 67 -0.93 23.62 -20.34
N LEU A 68 -1.85 23.82 -21.29
CA LEU A 68 -2.33 22.76 -22.17
C LEU A 68 -1.42 22.63 -23.38
N VAL A 69 -0.82 21.46 -23.56
CA VAL A 69 0.00 21.10 -24.71
C VAL A 69 -0.85 20.28 -25.68
N GLU A 70 -1.02 20.79 -26.90
CA GLU A 70 -1.72 20.09 -27.98
C GLU A 70 -0.87 18.94 -28.54
N ARG A 71 -1.50 17.80 -28.75
CA ARG A 71 -0.97 16.57 -29.35
C ARG A 71 -2.08 15.86 -30.13
N THR A 72 -1.78 14.73 -30.73
CA THR A 72 -2.78 13.85 -31.37
C THR A 72 -2.97 12.55 -30.59
N VAL A 73 -4.08 11.85 -30.82
CA VAL A 73 -4.30 10.49 -30.28
C VAL A 73 -3.17 9.55 -30.71
N ALA A 74 -2.69 9.65 -31.96
CA ALA A 74 -1.60 8.83 -32.49
C ALA A 74 -0.27 9.03 -31.74
N GLU A 75 -0.02 10.23 -31.21
CA GLU A 75 1.18 10.52 -30.41
C GLU A 75 1.03 10.11 -28.94
N VAL A 76 -0.19 10.26 -28.39
CA VAL A 76 -0.45 10.04 -26.96
C VAL A 76 -0.66 8.57 -26.62
N LEU A 77 -1.32 7.80 -27.48
CA LEU A 77 -1.59 6.37 -27.23
C LEU A 77 -0.31 5.56 -26.97
N PRO A 78 0.75 5.65 -27.80
CA PRO A 78 1.99 4.93 -27.56
C PRO A 78 2.68 5.33 -26.24
N GLU A 79 2.60 6.61 -25.84
CA GLU A 79 3.14 7.07 -24.56
C GLU A 79 2.38 6.45 -23.39
N LEU A 80 1.05 6.41 -23.46
CA LEU A 80 0.22 5.78 -22.43
C LEU A 80 0.43 4.27 -22.35
N ASP A 81 0.50 3.57 -23.49
CA ASP A 81 0.81 2.13 -23.53
C ASP A 81 2.20 1.85 -22.91
N GLY A 82 3.20 2.69 -23.20
CA GLY A 82 4.52 2.61 -22.60
C GLY A 82 4.51 2.80 -21.08
N ASN A 83 3.74 3.78 -20.59
CA ASN A 83 3.58 4.01 -19.14
C ASN A 83 2.86 2.84 -18.46
N VAL A 84 1.80 2.29 -19.07
CA VAL A 84 1.10 1.11 -18.55
C VAL A 84 2.06 -0.06 -18.39
N ASN A 85 2.88 -0.34 -19.40
CA ASN A 85 3.87 -1.42 -19.34
C ASN A 85 4.93 -1.16 -18.26
N GLY A 86 5.46 0.06 -18.17
CA GLY A 86 6.47 0.42 -17.16
C GLY A 86 5.94 0.32 -15.73
N ILE A 87 4.70 0.76 -15.48
CA ILE A 87 4.06 0.65 -14.16
C ILE A 87 3.78 -0.83 -13.83
N GLN A 88 3.29 -1.62 -14.79
CA GLN A 88 3.06 -3.06 -14.63
C GLN A 88 4.35 -3.80 -14.23
N GLU A 89 5.47 -3.54 -14.92
CA GLU A 89 6.77 -4.11 -14.60
C GLU A 89 7.25 -3.69 -13.20
N ALA A 90 7.06 -2.43 -12.82
CA ALA A 90 7.43 -1.94 -11.49
C ALA A 90 6.60 -2.62 -10.38
N VAL A 91 5.29 -2.79 -10.59
CA VAL A 91 4.41 -3.52 -9.66
C VAL A 91 4.86 -4.97 -9.50
N GLU A 92 5.21 -5.65 -10.59
CA GLU A 92 5.71 -7.03 -10.55
C GLU A 92 7.03 -7.14 -9.79
N GLN A 93 7.96 -6.20 -10.00
CA GLN A 93 9.22 -6.16 -9.27
C GLN A 93 9.00 -5.90 -7.77
N LEU A 94 8.15 -4.95 -7.41
CA LEU A 94 7.84 -4.65 -6.01
C LEU A 94 7.14 -5.82 -5.30
N ASN A 95 6.26 -6.53 -5.98
CA ASN A 95 5.64 -7.74 -5.45
C ASN A 95 6.66 -8.85 -5.16
N LYS A 96 7.66 -9.04 -6.03
CA LYS A 96 8.77 -9.97 -5.78
C LYS A 96 9.57 -9.57 -4.55
N ILE A 97 9.95 -8.28 -4.46
CA ILE A 97 10.69 -7.74 -3.30
C ILE A 97 9.88 -7.91 -2.01
N LEU A 98 8.57 -7.64 -2.06
CA LEU A 98 7.67 -7.83 -0.93
C LEU A 98 7.65 -9.29 -0.46
N ALA A 99 7.51 -10.25 -1.38
CA ALA A 99 7.50 -11.67 -1.06
C ALA A 99 8.83 -12.12 -0.42
N GLU A 100 9.97 -11.68 -0.96
CA GLU A 100 11.29 -11.97 -0.39
C GLU A 100 11.43 -11.39 1.03
N LYS A 101 10.94 -10.17 1.26
CA LYS A 101 10.98 -9.51 2.58
C LYS A 101 10.05 -10.17 3.58
N GLN A 102 8.86 -10.60 3.17
CA GLN A 102 7.92 -11.35 4.00
C GLN A 102 8.52 -12.69 4.43
N ALA A 103 9.12 -13.44 3.49
CA ALA A 103 9.81 -14.68 3.80
C ALA A 103 10.98 -14.47 4.78
N ALA A 104 11.79 -13.42 4.57
CA ALA A 104 12.87 -13.06 5.48
C ALA A 104 12.37 -12.67 6.88
N MET A 105 11.23 -11.97 6.96
CA MET A 105 10.58 -11.59 8.22
C MET A 105 10.05 -12.82 8.97
N GLU A 106 9.40 -13.76 8.28
CA GLU A 106 8.93 -15.01 8.86
C GLU A 106 10.07 -15.90 9.36
N ASP A 107 11.14 -16.03 8.58
CA ASP A 107 12.34 -16.75 8.98
C ASP A 107 13.01 -16.09 10.18
N TYR A 108 13.02 -14.76 10.24
CA TYR A 108 13.53 -14.01 11.39
C TYR A 108 12.70 -14.28 12.65
N ALA A 109 11.37 -14.24 12.53
CA ALA A 109 10.47 -14.56 13.64
C ALA A 109 10.66 -16.00 14.14
N ARG A 110 10.80 -16.97 13.22
CA ARG A 110 11.02 -18.38 13.56
C ARG A 110 12.35 -18.61 14.27
N LYS A 111 13.43 -17.96 13.81
CA LYS A 111 14.78 -18.09 14.39
C LYS A 111 14.88 -17.51 15.80
N HIS A 112 14.12 -16.47 16.09
CA HIS A 112 14.22 -15.72 17.34
C HIS A 112 13.02 -15.84 18.27
N GLY A 113 12.01 -16.66 17.92
CA GLY A 113 10.81 -16.86 18.74
C GLY A 113 9.95 -15.61 18.90
N VAL A 114 10.08 -14.64 17.98
CA VAL A 114 9.31 -13.39 18.04
C VAL A 114 7.85 -13.72 17.76
N THR A 115 7.03 -13.70 18.81
CA THR A 115 5.60 -13.97 18.68
C THR A 115 4.90 -12.65 18.33
N VAL A 116 4.13 -12.66 17.23
CA VAL A 116 3.33 -11.50 16.75
C VAL A 116 2.26 -11.06 17.77
N ALA A 117 2.07 -11.82 18.85
CA ALA A 117 1.03 -11.64 19.86
C ALA A 117 1.21 -10.44 20.81
N GLN A 118 2.35 -9.74 20.81
CA GLN A 118 2.60 -8.70 21.84
C GLN A 118 1.97 -7.33 21.55
N GLN A 119 1.04 -7.21 20.59
CA GLN A 119 0.38 -5.93 20.24
C GLN A 119 -1.15 -6.00 20.16
N HIS A 120 -1.81 -6.69 21.10
CA HIS A 120 -3.24 -6.44 21.36
C HIS A 120 -3.57 -6.15 22.83
N GLY A 121 -2.58 -5.71 23.61
CA GLY A 121 -2.73 -5.37 25.03
C GLY A 121 -2.70 -3.88 25.30
N GLN A 122 -3.73 -3.14 24.85
CA GLN A 122 -4.18 -1.88 25.48
C GLN A 122 -5.55 -1.49 24.92
N ASN A 123 -6.58 -2.14 25.44
CA ASN A 123 -7.95 -1.64 25.39
C ASN A 123 -8.26 -1.05 26.79
N PRO A 124 -8.37 0.28 26.97
CA PRO A 124 -8.88 0.84 28.20
C PRO A 124 -10.37 1.19 28.05
N GLY A 125 -11.18 0.58 28.92
CA GLY A 125 -12.56 1.00 29.21
C GLY A 125 -13.60 0.12 28.54
N GLY A 126 -14.40 -0.68 29.25
CA GLY A 126 -14.95 -0.45 30.58
C GLY A 126 -16.46 -0.30 30.43
N ASP A 127 -17.13 -1.44 30.59
CA ASP A 127 -18.58 -1.66 30.70
C ASP A 127 -19.33 -0.57 31.48
N GLN A 128 -20.43 -0.06 30.91
CA GLN A 128 -21.64 0.30 31.66
C GLN A 128 -22.90 -0.04 30.86
N SER A 129 -23.57 -1.09 31.32
CA SER A 129 -24.98 -1.41 31.10
C SER A 129 -25.92 -0.27 31.54
N GLY A 130 -27.06 -0.10 30.86
CA GLY A 130 -28.12 0.80 31.35
C GLY A 130 -29.24 1.12 30.35
N ASP A 131 -30.21 0.22 30.27
CA ASP A 131 -31.62 0.36 29.86
C ASP A 131 -32.22 1.78 29.72
N THR A 132 -32.90 2.08 28.60
CA THR A 132 -34.32 2.48 28.60
C THR A 132 -34.85 2.77 27.19
N ALA A 133 -36.00 2.16 26.91
CA ALA A 133 -36.83 2.34 25.73
C ALA A 133 -37.38 3.77 25.56
N LYS A 134 -37.42 4.26 24.31
CA LYS A 134 -38.60 4.94 23.72
C LYS A 134 -38.42 5.20 22.22
N LYS A 135 -39.29 4.56 21.41
CA LYS A 135 -39.69 5.04 20.08
C LYS A 135 -40.51 6.33 20.27
N PRO A 136 -40.42 7.32 19.36
CA PRO A 136 -41.51 7.44 18.41
C PRO A 136 -41.08 7.81 16.97
N GLU A 137 -42.01 7.54 16.07
CA GLU A 137 -42.01 7.75 14.63
C GLU A 137 -41.97 9.24 14.23
N GLY A 138 -41.44 9.57 13.05
CA GLY A 138 -41.68 10.87 12.43
C GLY A 138 -40.77 11.29 11.28
N VAL A 139 -41.20 11.00 10.05
CA VAL A 139 -41.09 11.82 8.81
C VAL A 139 -39.73 11.97 8.10
N ALA A 140 -39.80 11.70 6.80
CA ALA A 140 -38.79 11.80 5.76
C ALA A 140 -38.17 13.19 5.59
N GLN A 141 -36.89 13.23 5.16
CA GLN A 141 -36.47 14.07 4.02
C GLN A 141 -35.07 13.72 3.50
N ARG A 142 -35.02 13.64 2.16
CA ARG A 142 -33.89 13.53 1.23
C ARG A 142 -32.57 14.18 1.69
N GLY A 143 -31.47 13.47 1.45
CA GLY A 143 -30.13 14.05 1.28
C GLY A 143 -29.42 13.37 0.11
N VAL A 144 -29.20 14.11 -0.98
CA VAL A 144 -28.38 13.72 -2.14
C VAL A 144 -26.91 13.88 -1.75
N LEU A 145 -26.08 12.88 -2.06
CA LEU A 145 -24.62 12.98 -1.97
C LEU A 145 -24.08 13.79 -3.15
N VAL A 146 -23.26 14.81 -2.84
CA VAL A 146 -22.25 15.39 -3.72
C VAL A 146 -20.90 14.95 -3.17
#